data_AF-A0AAU9WRS4-F1
#
_entry.id   AF-A0AAU9WRS4-F1
#
_cell.length_a   1.000
_cell.length_b   1.000
_cell.length_c   1.000
_cell.angle_alpha   90.00
_cell.angle_beta   90.00
_cell.angle_gamma   90.00
#
_symmetry.space_group_name_H-M   'P 1'
#
loop_
_entity.id
_entity.type
_entity.pdbx_description
1 polymer ?
#
loop_
_entity_poly.entity_id
_entity_poly.type
_entity_poly.pdbx_seq_one_letter_code
_entity_poly.pdbx_strand_id
1 'polypeptide(L)'
;MESSGLLNVEDPIQIFVLHTIFIPRISHCLNEFSEAFNNHAVSTEGNWTPSQFWINGMIHSNNPLAHGNIDEEPADVQLYGCDPEAPLLQKKIIMSLLSQFL
;
A
#
# COMPACT_ATOMS: atom_id res chain seq x y z
N MET A 1 19.26 -15.53 7.50
CA MET A 1 18.64 -16.56 8.36
C MET A 1 18.54 -17.88 7.61
N GLU A 2 17.92 -17.90 6.44
CA GLU A 2 17.88 -19.09 5.56
C GLU A 2 19.24 -19.35 4.91
N SER A 3 19.84 -18.32 4.31
CA SER A 3 21.18 -18.37 3.72
C SER A 3 22.31 -18.65 4.72
N SER A 4 22.04 -18.47 6.02
CA SER A 4 22.96 -18.76 7.11
C SER A 4 22.68 -20.10 7.80
N GLY A 5 21.70 -20.88 7.31
CA GLY A 5 21.33 -22.20 7.85
C GLY A 5 20.60 -22.20 9.20
N LEU A 6 20.17 -21.02 9.69
CA LEU A 6 19.50 -20.88 10.99
C LEU A 6 17.99 -21.14 10.90
N LEU A 7 17.41 -20.95 9.72
CA LEU A 7 16.01 -21.23 9.42
C LEU A 7 15.96 -22.25 8.28
N ASN A 8 15.38 -23.41 8.53
CA ASN A 8 15.10 -24.41 7.51
C ASN A 8 13.67 -24.22 6.99
N VAL A 9 13.54 -23.76 5.75
CA VAL A 9 12.23 -23.50 5.10
C VAL A 9 11.49 -24.81 4.78
N GLU A 10 12.22 -25.91 4.63
CA GLU A 10 11.67 -27.24 4.41
C GLU A 10 11.21 -27.91 5.72
N ASP A 11 11.50 -27.30 6.89
CA ASP A 11 11.04 -27.78 8.18
C ASP A 11 9.70 -27.09 8.55
N PRO A 12 8.57 -27.82 8.45
CA PRO A 12 7.25 -27.24 8.71
C PRO A 12 7.08 -26.75 10.16
N ILE A 13 7.83 -27.30 11.12
CA ILE A 13 7.75 -26.88 12.52
C ILE A 13 8.38 -25.50 12.70
N GLN A 14 9.54 -25.26 12.09
CA GLN A 14 10.21 -23.96 12.16
C GLN A 14 9.39 -22.87 11.51
N ILE A 15 8.79 -23.15 10.36
CA ILE A 15 7.88 -22.23 9.65
C ILE A 15 6.61 -21.97 10.47
N PHE A 16 6.02 -23.00 11.09
CA PHE A 16 4.87 -22.84 11.96
C PHE A 16 5.16 -21.91 13.16
N VAL A 17 6.30 -22.11 13.83
CA VAL A 17 6.73 -21.27 14.96
C VAL A 17 6.97 -19.83 14.49
N LEU A 18 7.63 -19.66 13.34
CA LEU A 18 7.87 -18.35 12.75
C LEU A 18 6.56 -17.60 12.51
N HIS A 19 5.60 -18.22 11.84
CA HIS A 19 4.29 -17.62 11.58
C HIS A 19 3.54 -17.28 12.86
N THR A 20 3.53 -18.17 13.84
CA THR A 20 2.86 -17.95 15.12
C THR A 20 3.39 -16.72 15.85
N ILE A 21 4.68 -16.40 15.70
CA ILE A 21 5.29 -15.24 16.34
C ILE A 21 5.11 -13.97 15.49
N PHE A 22 5.41 -14.05 14.19
CA PHE A 22 5.52 -12.85 13.35
C PHE A 22 4.19 -12.36 12.80
N ILE A 23 3.23 -13.25 12.48
CA ILE A 23 1.91 -12.84 12.00
C ILE A 23 1.22 -11.89 13.00
N PRO A 24 1.02 -12.25 14.28
CA PRO A 24 0.32 -11.34 15.20
C PRO A 24 1.08 -10.03 15.41
N ARG A 25 2.42 -10.04 15.37
CA ARG A 25 3.24 -8.83 15.49
C ARG A 25 3.06 -7.90 14.30
N ILE A 26 3.13 -8.44 13.08
CA ILE A 26 2.93 -7.66 11.85
C ILE A 26 1.52 -7.10 11.83
N SER A 27 0.50 -7.92 12.12
CA SER A 27 -0.89 -7.46 12.21
C SER A 27 -1.07 -6.34 13.23
N HIS A 28 -0.43 -6.45 14.41
CA HIS A 28 -0.47 -5.40 15.41
C HIS A 28 0.18 -4.10 14.92
N CYS A 29 1.39 -4.16 14.35
CA CYS A 29 2.06 -2.97 13.81
C CYS A 29 1.27 -2.34 12.65
N LEU A 30 0.62 -3.13 11.81
CA LEU A 30 -0.24 -2.62 10.74
C LEU A 30 -1.47 -1.90 11.30
N ASN A 31 -2.07 -2.43 12.37
CA ASN A 31 -3.18 -1.76 13.04
C ASN A 31 -2.74 -0.43 13.67
N GLU A 32 -1.62 -0.42 14.38
CA GLU A 32 -1.06 0.82 14.95
C GLU A 32 -0.70 1.84 13.87
N PHE A 33 -0.09 1.39 12.77
CA PHE A 33 0.20 2.25 11.62
C PHE A 33 -1.07 2.83 11.03
N SER A 34 -2.11 2.01 10.81
CA SER A 34 -3.40 2.45 10.29
C SER A 34 -4.04 3.49 11.21
N GLU A 35 -4.04 3.26 12.52
CA GLU A 35 -4.59 4.20 13.49
C GLU A 35 -3.83 5.53 13.50
N ALA A 36 -2.50 5.48 13.55
CA ALA A 36 -1.66 6.67 13.51
C ALA A 36 -1.82 7.42 12.18
N PHE A 37 -1.83 6.70 11.06
CA PHE A 37 -1.98 7.28 9.75
C PHE A 37 -3.38 7.89 9.55
N ASN A 38 -4.45 7.25 10.01
CA ASN A 38 -5.79 7.79 9.82
C ASN A 38 -6.09 9.01 10.71
N ASN A 39 -5.38 9.14 11.84
CA ASN A 39 -5.64 10.17 12.85
C ASN A 39 -4.55 11.25 12.96
N HIS A 40 -3.44 11.16 12.22
CA HIS A 40 -2.45 12.24 12.20
C HIS A 40 -2.97 13.44 11.40
N ALA A 41 -2.68 14.65 11.90
CA ALA A 41 -3.01 15.88 11.19
C ALA A 41 -2.06 16.09 10.01
N VAL A 42 -2.63 16.35 8.82
CA VAL A 42 -1.87 16.65 7.61
C VAL A 42 -1.69 18.16 7.50
N SER A 43 -0.46 18.63 7.70
CA SER A 43 -0.15 20.07 7.73
C SER A 43 -0.41 20.81 6.42
N THR A 44 -0.35 20.11 5.28
CA THR A 44 -0.64 20.67 3.95
C THR A 44 -2.12 20.81 3.66
N GLU A 45 -2.98 20.15 4.44
CA GLU A 45 -4.44 20.09 4.26
C GLU A 45 -5.17 20.72 5.45
N GLY A 46 -4.65 21.86 5.93
CA GLY A 46 -5.29 22.62 7.02
C GLY A 46 -5.30 21.91 8.37
N ASN A 47 -4.35 20.99 8.61
CA ASN A 47 -4.25 20.13 9.81
C ASN A 47 -5.43 19.15 9.98
N TRP A 48 -6.14 18.82 8.90
CA TRP A 48 -7.16 17.77 8.96
C TRP A 48 -6.51 16.39 8.94
N THR A 49 -7.14 15.46 9.63
CA THR A 49 -6.75 14.05 9.61
C THR A 49 -7.36 13.35 8.39
N PRO A 50 -6.73 12.30 7.85
CA PRO A 50 -7.31 11.53 6.74
C PRO A 50 -8.74 11.03 7.04
N SER A 51 -9.02 10.60 8.28
CA SER A 51 -10.37 10.23 8.71
C SER A 51 -11.38 11.38 8.58
N GLN A 52 -11.00 12.59 9.00
CA GLN A 52 -11.87 13.77 8.89
C GLN A 52 -12.11 14.14 7.42
N PHE A 53 -11.07 14.08 6.59
CA PHE A 53 -11.17 14.35 5.16
C PHE A 53 -12.13 13.35 4.48
N TRP A 54 -11.99 12.07 4.80
CA TRP A 54 -12.88 11.00 4.32
C TRP A 54 -14.34 11.25 4.72
N ILE A 55 -14.61 11.49 6.01
CA ILE A 55 -15.96 11.76 6.50
C ILE A 55 -16.56 12.98 5.81
N ASN A 56 -15.80 14.07 5.70
CA ASN A 56 -16.24 15.29 5.02
C ASN A 56 -16.57 15.03 3.54
N GLY A 57 -15.73 14.24 2.85
CA GLY A 57 -15.99 13.81 1.48
C GLY A 57 -17.27 12.98 1.37
N MET A 58 -17.48 12.00 2.25
CA MET A 58 -18.65 11.12 2.23
C MET A 58 -19.97 11.81 2.57
N ILE A 59 -19.94 12.88 3.38
CA ILE A 59 -21.14 13.68 3.68
C ILE A 59 -21.47 14.67 2.55
N HIS A 60 -20.51 14.97 1.68
CA HIS A 60 -20.69 15.93 0.61
C HIS A 60 -21.75 15.48 -0.40
N SER A 61 -22.78 16.29 -0.63
CA SER A 61 -23.96 15.94 -1.45
C SER A 61 -23.64 15.60 -2.91
N ASN A 62 -22.48 16.03 -3.41
CA ASN A 62 -22.06 15.77 -4.79
C ASN A 62 -21.04 14.62 -4.88
N ASN A 63 -20.78 13.91 -3.78
CA ASN A 63 -19.88 12.77 -3.81
C ASN A 63 -20.57 11.58 -4.49
N PRO A 64 -20.11 11.13 -5.68
CA PRO A 64 -20.71 9.98 -6.35
C PRO A 64 -20.60 8.69 -5.53
N LEU A 65 -19.59 8.60 -4.64
CA LEU A 65 -19.38 7.47 -3.74
C LEU A 65 -20.41 7.40 -2.60
N ALA A 66 -20.98 8.54 -2.19
CA ALA A 66 -21.96 8.61 -1.11
C ALA A 66 -23.35 8.11 -1.53
N HIS A 67 -23.63 8.12 -2.84
CA HIS A 67 -24.96 7.82 -3.40
C HIS A 67 -25.07 6.43 -4.04
N GLY A 68 -24.03 5.58 -3.92
CA GLY A 68 -24.02 4.25 -4.54
C GLY A 68 -23.94 4.28 -6.07
N ASN A 69 -23.53 5.41 -6.67
CA ASN A 69 -23.47 5.58 -8.12
C ASN A 69 -22.18 5.03 -8.75
N ILE A 70 -21.45 4.16 -8.06
CA ILE A 70 -20.12 3.67 -8.44
C ILE A 70 -20.08 2.20 -8.85
N ASP A 71 -21.23 1.52 -8.86
CA ASP A 71 -21.31 0.13 -9.33
C ASP A 71 -21.24 0.04 -10.88
N GLU A 72 -20.46 0.92 -11.53
CA GLU A 72 -20.00 0.64 -12.88
C GLU A 72 -18.93 -0.45 -12.78
N GLU A 73 -19.37 -1.70 -12.98
CA GLU A 73 -18.49 -2.84 -13.15
C GLU A 73 -17.40 -2.45 -14.16
N PRO A 74 -16.10 -2.54 -13.80
CA PRO A 74 -15.04 -2.07 -14.67
C PRO A 74 -15.18 -2.79 -16.01
N ALA A 75 -15.17 -2.03 -17.10
CA ALA A 75 -15.37 -2.56 -18.45
C ALA A 75 -14.43 -3.74 -18.77
N ASP A 76 -13.26 -3.77 -18.11
CA ASP A 76 -12.39 -4.94 -18.06
C ASP A 76 -11.67 -5.04 -16.72
N VAL A 77 -12.02 -6.04 -15.91
CA VAL A 77 -11.35 -6.36 -14.63
C VAL A 77 -9.87 -6.69 -14.85
N GLN A 78 -9.49 -7.24 -16.00
CA GLN A 78 -8.11 -7.65 -16.30
C GLN A 78 -7.19 -6.46 -16.56
N LEU A 79 -7.75 -5.30 -16.91
CA LEU A 79 -7.00 -4.07 -17.14
C LEU A 79 -7.01 -3.13 -15.93
N TYR A 80 -7.77 -3.46 -14.88
CA TYR A 80 -7.86 -2.65 -13.67
C TYR A 80 -6.50 -2.57 -12.97
N GLY A 81 -5.93 -1.37 -12.88
CA GLY A 81 -4.59 -1.13 -12.31
C GLY A 81 -3.43 -1.21 -13.31
N CYS A 82 -3.70 -1.56 -14.57
CA CYS A 82 -2.77 -1.31 -15.67
C CYS A 82 -2.99 0.12 -16.15
N ASP A 83 -2.07 1.03 -15.83
CA ASP A 83 -2.09 2.39 -16.40
C ASP A 83 -1.20 2.41 -17.66
N PRO A 84 -1.78 2.40 -18.88
CA PRO A 84 -1.02 2.41 -20.11
C PRO A 84 -0.30 3.76 -20.36
N GLU A 85 -0.73 4.82 -19.68
CA GLU A 85 -0.10 6.15 -19.70
C GLU A 85 0.85 6.36 -18.51
N ALA A 86 0.95 5.38 -17.60
CA ALA A 86 1.90 5.46 -16.50
C ALA A 86 3.28 5.73 -17.09
N PRO A 87 4.05 6.66 -16.50
CA PRO A 87 5.41 6.86 -16.93
C PRO A 87 6.10 5.51 -16.84
N LEU A 88 6.39 4.89 -18.00
CA LEU A 88 7.29 3.75 -18.06
C LEU A 88 8.50 4.19 -17.28
N LEU A 89 8.79 3.54 -16.14
CA LEU A 89 9.95 3.85 -15.31
C LEU A 89 11.13 3.95 -16.26
N GLN A 90 11.50 5.18 -16.61
CA GLN A 90 12.39 5.36 -17.73
C GLN A 90 13.71 4.78 -17.23
N LYS A 91 14.15 3.69 -17.86
CA LYS A 91 15.52 3.15 -17.79
C LYS A 91 16.60 4.23 -18.07
N LYS A 92 16.21 5.48 -18.33
CA LYS A 92 17.06 6.67 -18.47
C LYS A 92 17.95 6.94 -17.25
N ILE A 93 17.55 6.61 -16.02
CA ILE A 93 18.45 6.85 -14.87
C ILE A 93 19.63 5.87 -14.88
N ILE A 94 19.41 4.61 -15.27
CA ILE A 94 20.48 3.59 -15.28
C ILE A 94 21.42 3.78 -16.49
N MET A 95 20.90 4.16 -17.66
CA MET A 95 21.74 4.42 -18.85
C MET A 95 22.53 5.74 -18.77
N SER A 96 22.02 6.77 -18.07
CA SER A 96 22.76 8.03 -17.84
C SER A 96 23.94 7.85 -16.89
N LEU A 97 23.80 7.00 -15.86
CA LEU A 97 24.87 6.74 -14.88
C LEU A 97 25.97 5.85 -15.46
N LEU A 98 25.65 4.94 -16.38
CA LEU A 98 26.64 4.10 -17.06
C LEU A 98 27.49 4.86 -18.10
N SER A 99 26.99 5.98 -18.64
CA SER A 99 27.73 6.87 -19.54
C SER A 99 28.70 7.82 -18.81
N GLN A 100 28.58 7.94 -17.49
CA GLN A 100 29.50 8.74 -16.65
C GLN A 100 30.63 7.91 -16.03
N PHE A 101 30.66 6.59 -16.26
CA PHE A 101 31.69 5.68 -15.76
C PHE A 101 32.40 4.86 -16.86
N LEU A 102 32.29 5.30 -18.12
CA LEU A 102 33.12 4.90 -19.25
C LEU A 102 33.67 6.16 -19.92
#